data_AF-A0A7W1UZK0-F1
#
_entry.id   AF-A0A7W1UZK0-F1
#
_cell.length_a   1.000
_cell.length_b   1.000
_cell.length_c   1.000
_cell.angle_alpha   90.00
_cell.angle_beta   90.00
_cell.angle_gamma   90.00
#
_symmetry.space_group_name_H-M   'P 1'
#
loop_
_entity.id
_entity.type
_entity.pdbx_description
1 polymer ?
#
loop_
_entity_poly.entity_id
_entity_poly.type
_entity_poly.pdbx_seq_one_letter_code
_entity_poly.pdbx_strand_id
1 'polypeptide(L)' 'MNATISYFEIYDSKGSVVLKNKNLNSNSIEVTNLTPGVYFLKVIDDKNQIKNVRFVKK' A
#
# COMPACT_ATOMS: atom_id res chain seq x y z
N MET A 1 19.94 -7.99 6.47
CA MET A 1 18.88 -8.92 5.98
C MET A 1 17.82 -8.10 5.28
N ASN A 2 17.55 -8.38 4.00
CA ASN A 2 16.51 -7.68 3.23
C ASN A 2 15.16 -8.35 3.52
N ALA A 3 14.13 -7.56 3.82
CA ALA A 3 12.75 -8.04 4.00
C ALA A 3 12.01 -7.93 2.66
N THR A 4 11.24 -8.95 2.31
CA THR A 4 10.44 -8.97 1.08
C THR A 4 9.00 -8.60 1.40
N ILE A 5 8.42 -7.68 0.62
CA ILE A 5 7.01 -7.33 0.82
C ILE A 5 6.13 -8.52 0.37
N SER A 6 5.26 -8.98 1.25
CA SER A 6 4.30 -10.06 0.96
C SER A 6 2.93 -9.53 0.51
N TYR A 7 2.47 -8.42 1.10
CA TYR A 7 1.14 -7.88 0.85
C TYR A 7 1.09 -6.37 1.09
N PHE A 8 0.24 -5.66 0.35
CA PHE A 8 -0.12 -4.29 0.69
C PHE A 8 -1.61 -3.99 0.57
N GLU A 9 -2.05 -2.97 1.31
CA GLU A 9 -3.37 -2.35 1.27
C GLU A 9 -3.20 -0.83 1.19
N ILE A 10 -3.99 -0.16 0.34
CA ILE A 10 -4.14 1.29 0.33
C ILE A 10 -5.53 1.62 0.84
N TYR A 11 -5.59 2.52 1.82
CA TYR A 11 -6.81 3.04 2.39
C TYR A 11 -7.00 4.50 2.02
N ASP A 12 -8.24 4.91 1.73
CA ASP A 12 -8.62 6.32 1.65
C ASP A 12 -8.64 6.98 3.04
N SER A 13 -8.91 8.29 3.06
CA SER A 13 -9.01 9.06 4.31
C SER A 13 -10.17 8.66 5.22
N LYS A 14 -11.14 7.87 4.72
CA LYS A 14 -12.28 7.34 5.47
C LYS A 14 -12.01 5.94 6.01
N GLY A 15 -10.86 5.35 5.69
CA GLY A 15 -10.48 4.00 6.10
C GLY A 15 -10.98 2.89 5.16
N SER A 16 -11.51 3.24 3.98
CA SER A 16 -11.95 2.26 2.98
C SER A 16 -10.75 1.74 2.19
N VAL A 17 -10.67 0.42 1.98
CA VAL A 17 -9.63 -0.16 1.12
C VAL A 17 -9.94 0.16 -0.34
N VAL A 18 -9.06 0.93 -0.98
CA VAL A 18 -9.18 1.33 -2.40
C VAL A 18 -8.29 0.50 -3.33
N LEU A 19 -7.22 -0.08 -2.81
CA LEU A 19 -6.32 -0.98 -3.57
C LEU A 19 -5.69 -2.01 -2.62
N LYS A 20 -5.50 -3.24 -3.09
CA LYS A 20 -4.76 -4.27 -2.35
C LYS A 20 -4.14 -5.28 -3.30
N ASN A 21 -2.97 -5.82 -2.96
CA ASN A 21 -2.36 -6.90 -3.75
C ASN A 21 -1.49 -7.81 -2.89
N LYS A 22 -1.73 -9.13 -3.00
CA LYS A 22 -1.01 -10.25 -2.33
C LYS A 22 0.03 -10.92 -3.23
N ASN A 23 -0.01 -10.69 -4.53
CA ASN A 23 0.91 -11.27 -5.50
C ASN A 23 1.77 -10.16 -6.09
N LEU A 24 2.82 -9.82 -5.37
CA LEU A 24 3.73 -8.74 -5.71
C LEU A 24 4.85 -9.29 -6.59
N ASN A 25 4.77 -8.99 -7.88
CA ASN A 25 5.78 -9.30 -8.89
C ASN A 25 6.57 -8.06 -9.33
N SER A 26 6.26 -6.89 -8.76
CA SER A 26 6.87 -5.60 -9.10
C SER A 26 7.14 -4.79 -7.83
N ASN A 27 8.16 -3.94 -7.88
CA ASN A 27 8.49 -2.95 -6.85
C ASN A 27 7.76 -1.61 -7.06
N SER A 28 6.77 -1.57 -7.95
CA SER A 28 5.93 -0.41 -8.23
C SER A 28 4.45 -0.74 -8.07
N ILE A 29 3.66 0.27 -7.69
CA ILE A 29 2.21 0.18 -7.56
C ILE A 29 1.60 1.28 -8.42
N GLU A 30 0.69 0.92 -9.31
CA GLU A 30 -0.05 1.89 -10.11
C GLU A 30 -1.21 2.48 -9.29
N VAL A 31 -1.25 3.81 -9.21
CA VAL A 31 -2.25 4.57 -8.44
C VAL A 31 -2.96 5.64 -9.30
N THR A 32 -2.94 5.46 -10.62
CA THR A 32 -3.50 6.40 -11.62
C THR A 32 -5.00 6.62 -11.42
N ASN A 33 -5.74 5.58 -11.03
CA ASN A 33 -7.19 5.61 -10.82
C ASN A 33 -7.62 6.19 -9.46
N LEU A 34 -6.67 6.63 -8.62
CA LEU A 34 -6.99 7.27 -7.35
C LEU A 34 -7.27 8.77 -7.54
N THR A 35 -8.37 9.25 -6.99
CA THR A 35 -8.67 10.67 -6.95
C THR A 35 -7.67 11.42 -6.07
N PRO A 36 -7.39 12.71 -6.32
CA PRO A 36 -6.55 13.52 -5.43
C PRO A 36 -7.05 13.46 -3.98
N GLY A 37 -6.12 13.30 -3.03
CA GLY A 37 -6.48 13.09 -1.63
C GLY A 37 -5.37 12.48 -0.79
N VAL A 38 -5.70 12.21 0.47
CA VAL A 38 -4.81 11.58 1.45
C VAL A 38 -5.09 10.09 1.48
N TYR A 39 -4.03 9.28 1.45
CA TYR A 39 -4.10 7.83 1.50
C TYR A 39 -3.09 7.25 2.48
N PHE A 40 -3.37 6.02 2.91
CA PHE A 40 -2.53 5.25 3.81
C PHE A 40 -2.16 3.92 3.16
N LEU A 41 -0.88 3.70 2.92
CA LEU A 41 -0.33 2.42 2.46
C LEU A 41 0.08 1.60 3.68
N LYS A 42 -0.52 0.42 3.83
CA LYS A 42 -0.12 -0.61 4.78
C LYS A 42 0.62 -1.69 4.02
N VAL A 43 1.83 -1.99 4.44
CA VAL A 43 2.73 -2.99 3.85
C VAL A 43 2.98 -4.07 4.90
N ILE A 44 2.86 -5.33 4.51
CA ILE A 44 3.19 -6.48 5.34
C ILE A 44 4.33 -7.24 4.66
N ASP A 45 5.44 -7.43 5.38
CA ASP A 45 6.56 -8.23 4.89
C ASP A 45 6.38 -9.74 5.14
N ASP A 46 7.30 -10.54 4.62
CA ASP A 46 7.39 -12.00 4.80
C ASP A 46 7.61 -12.45 6.26
N LYS A 47 7.88 -11.50 7.17
CA LYS A 47 8.03 -11.73 8.60
C LYS A 47 6.82 -11.21 9.40
N ASN A 48 5.71 -10.91 8.71
CA ASN A 48 4.49 -10.32 9.28
C ASN A 48 4.70 -8.97 9.98
N GLN A 49 5.77 -8.25 9.67
CA GLN A 49 5.96 -6.88 10.15
C GLN A 49 5.11 -5.92 9.32
N ILE A 50 4.44 -5.02 10.01
CA ILE A 50 3.55 -4.03 9.39
C ILE A 50 4.26 -2.69 9.34
N LYS A 51 4.26 -2.07 8.15
CA LYS A 51 4.68 -0.68 7.95
C LYS A 51 3.54 0.12 7.36
N ASN A 52 3.22 1.25 7.99
CA ASN A 52 2.21 2.19 7.51
C ASN A 52 2.89 3.45 6.97
N VAL A 53 2.47 3.91 5.80
CA VAL A 53 2.98 5.11 5.12
C VAL A 53 1.80 5.97 4.71
N ARG A 54 1.80 7.23 5.12
CA ARG A 54 0.84 8.22 4.62
C ARG A 54 1.40 8.89 3.38
N PHE A 55 0.59 9.05 2.34
CA PHE A 55 0.96 9.81 1.15
C PHE A 55 -0.21 10.67 0.66
N VAL A 56 0.13 11.68 -0.15
CA VAL A 56 -0.84 12.60 -0.75
C VAL A 56 -0.78 12.43 -2.27
N LYS A 57 -1.89 12.04 -2.87
CA LYS A 57 -2.06 12.06 -4.33
C LYS A 57 -2.50 13.47 -4.73
N LYS A 58 -1.70 14.11 -5.59
CA LYS A 58 -2.05 15.38 -6.23
C LYS A 58 -2.86 15.13 -7.51
#